data_AF-M1ZWP4-F1
#
_entry.id   AF-M1ZWP4-F1
#
_cell.length_a   1.000
_cell.length_b   1.000
_cell.length_c   1.000
_cell.angle_alpha   90.00
_cell.angle_beta   90.00
_cell.angle_gamma   90.00
#
_symmetry.space_group_name_H-M   'P 1'
#
loop_
_entity.id
_entity.type
_entity.pdbx_description
1 polymer ?
#
loop_
_entity_poly.entity_id
_entity_poly.type
_entity_poly.pdbx_seq_one_letter_code
_entity_poly.pdbx_strand_id
1 'polypeptide(L)'
;MGFRLKTSKKTKDIFEEIGKSSNLKPFALSKIAVSMSLNEQQSIDEYEDNDTNGLELQRATVTGEFDSIFKALIEKNLERHINDDEYYPH
;
A
#
# COMPACT_ATOMS: atom_id res chain seq x y z
N MET A 1 5.93 9.92 14.12
CA MET A 1 4.51 9.80 13.77
C MET A 1 4.29 8.51 13.00
N GLY A 2 3.59 7.53 13.59
CA GLY A 2 3.30 6.26 12.93
C GLY A 2 2.09 6.39 12.02
N PHE A 3 2.31 6.52 10.72
CA PHE A 3 1.26 6.47 9.70
C PHE A 3 0.66 5.07 9.64
N ARG A 4 -0.67 4.96 9.71
CA ARG A 4 -1.42 3.70 9.67
C ARG A 4 -2.31 3.71 8.44
N LEU A 5 -2.03 2.83 7.48
CA LEU A 5 -2.88 2.59 6.32
C LEU A 5 -3.98 1.61 6.73
N LYS A 6 -5.23 1.99 6.51
CA LYS A 6 -6.38 1.09 6.66
C LYS A 6 -6.76 0.57 5.29
N THR A 7 -6.80 -0.75 5.16
CA THR A 7 -7.22 -1.42 3.93
C THR A 7 -8.69 -1.83 4.02
N SER A 8 -9.31 -2.17 2.90
CA SER A 8 -10.68 -2.69 2.85
C SER A 8 -10.80 -4.09 3.40
N LYS A 9 -12.02 -4.46 3.81
CA LYS A 9 -12.34 -5.83 4.24
C LYS A 9 -11.98 -6.87 3.16
N LYS A 10 -12.11 -6.50 1.89
CA LYS A 10 -11.73 -7.32 0.73
C LYS A 10 -10.22 -7.60 0.69
N THR A 11 -9.38 -6.57 0.89
CA THR A 11 -7.92 -6.73 0.95
C THR A 11 -7.50 -7.61 2.13
N LYS A 12 -8.16 -7.48 3.28
CA LYS A 12 -7.92 -8.35 4.44
C LYS A 12 -8.18 -9.82 4.11
N ASP A 13 -9.31 -10.11 3.48
CA ASP A 13 -9.68 -11.49 3.13
C ASP A 13 -8.65 -12.12 2.18
N ILE A 14 -8.27 -11.39 1.12
CA ILE A 14 -7.22 -11.79 0.19
C ILE A 14 -5.89 -12.03 0.92
N PHE A 15 -5.51 -11.15 1.85
CA PHE A 15 -4.27 -11.27 2.60
C PHE A 15 -4.30 -12.46 3.57
N GLU A 16 -5.45 -12.79 4.15
CA GLU A 16 -5.60 -13.98 5.00
C GLU A 16 -5.56 -15.26 4.16
N GLU A 17 -6.17 -15.28 2.97
CA GLU A 17 -6.11 -16.41 2.05
C GLU A 17 -4.67 -16.65 1.55
N ILE A 18 -4.02 -15.63 0.99
CA ILE A 18 -2.64 -15.72 0.51
C ILE A 18 -1.69 -15.97 1.68
N GLY A 19 -1.93 -15.33 2.82
CA GLY A 19 -1.16 -15.51 4.05
C GLY A 19 -1.23 -16.94 4.58
N LYS A 20 -2.40 -17.58 4.53
CA LYS A 20 -2.57 -19.00 4.88
C LYS A 20 -1.82 -19.91 3.90
N SER A 21 -1.90 -19.64 2.60
CA SER A 21 -1.26 -20.48 1.58
C SER A 21 0.27 -20.32 1.54
N SER A 22 0.79 -19.12 1.75
CA SER A 22 2.23 -18.81 1.64
C SER A 22 2.93 -18.64 2.99
N ASN A 23 2.22 -18.75 4.13
CA ASN A 23 2.75 -18.45 5.47
C ASN A 23 3.39 -17.05 5.59
N LEU A 24 2.92 -16.11 4.77
CA LEU A 24 3.41 -14.73 4.74
C LEU A 24 2.55 -13.84 5.63
N LYS A 25 3.22 -12.97 6.40
CA LYS A 25 2.53 -11.98 7.23
C LYS A 25 1.92 -10.88 6.34
N PRO A 26 0.80 -10.26 6.74
CA PRO A 26 0.09 -9.27 5.94
C PRO A 26 0.95 -8.06 5.55
N PHE A 27 1.93 -7.67 6.36
CA PHE A 27 2.85 -6.58 6.01
C PHE A 27 3.79 -6.92 4.84
N ALA A 28 4.23 -8.19 4.72
CA ALA A 28 5.09 -8.63 3.63
C ALA A 28 4.28 -8.68 2.34
N LEU A 29 3.05 -9.20 2.41
CA LEU A 29 2.10 -9.19 1.30
C LEU A 29 1.78 -7.75 0.85
N SER A 30 1.60 -6.82 1.80
CA SER A 30 1.41 -5.39 1.48
C SER A 30 2.56 -4.84 0.65
N LYS A 31 3.80 -5.11 1.07
CA LYS A 31 4.99 -4.64 0.36
C LYS A 31 5.04 -5.18 -1.07
N ILE A 32 4.76 -6.47 -1.24
CA ILE A 32 4.74 -7.12 -2.56
C ILE A 32 3.61 -6.56 -3.42
N ALA A 33 2.42 -6.38 -2.85
CA ALA A 33 1.26 -5.83 -3.54
C ALA A 33 1.54 -4.42 -4.04
N VAL A 34 2.08 -3.52 -3.21
CA VAL A 34 2.44 -2.15 -3.63
C VAL A 34 3.52 -2.19 -4.71
N SER A 35 4.54 -3.04 -4.59
CA SER A 35 5.56 -3.20 -5.65
C SER A 35 4.97 -3.72 -6.97
N MET A 36 4.02 -4.65 -6.93
CA MET A 36 3.33 -5.15 -8.12
C MET A 36 2.42 -4.08 -8.72
N SER A 37 1.65 -3.36 -7.89
CA SER A 37 0.82 -2.24 -8.32
C SER A 37 1.63 -1.05 -8.86
N LEU A 38 2.89 -0.89 -8.47
CA LEU A 38 3.77 0.11 -9.10
C LEU A 38 4.31 -0.33 -10.45
N ASN A 39 4.38 -1.63 -10.68
CA ASN A 39 4.78 -2.22 -11.95
C ASN A 39 3.60 -2.28 -12.94
N GLU A 40 2.37 -2.45 -12.43
CA GLU A 40 1.15 -2.29 -13.23
C GLU A 40 0.75 -0.82 -13.32
N GLN A 41 0.59 -0.32 -14.54
CA GLN A 41 0.19 1.07 -14.79
C GLN A 41 -1.34 1.21 -14.70
N GLN A 42 -1.91 0.77 -13.57
CA GLN A 42 -3.35 0.85 -13.32
C GLN A 42 -3.66 2.13 -12.54
N SER A 43 -4.53 2.97 -13.08
CA SER A 43 -4.87 4.28 -12.51
C SER A 43 -5.52 4.14 -11.14
N ILE A 44 -4.93 4.78 -10.12
CA ILE A 44 -5.47 4.86 -8.76
C ILE A 44 -6.84 5.57 -8.72
N ASP A 45 -7.13 6.37 -9.75
CA ASP A 45 -8.35 7.18 -9.90
C ASP A 45 -9.63 6.33 -10.01
N GLU A 46 -9.51 5.08 -10.48
CA GLU A 46 -10.66 4.15 -10.54
C GLU A 46 -10.93 3.42 -9.20
N TYR A 47 -10.09 3.64 -8.18
CA TYR A 47 -10.19 2.97 -6.89
C TYR A 47 -10.94 3.82 -5.86
N GLU A 48 -12.28 3.85 -5.94
CA GLU A 48 -13.16 4.49 -4.96
C GLU A 48 -13.56 3.57 -3.79
N ASP A 49 -12.65 2.71 -3.31
CA ASP A 49 -12.95 1.83 -2.18
C ASP A 49 -12.62 2.55 -0.85
N ASN A 50 -13.60 3.30 -0.33
CA ASN A 50 -13.52 3.99 0.98
C ASN A 50 -13.69 3.05 2.18
N ASP A 51 -13.77 1.74 1.94
CA ASP A 51 -13.98 0.77 3.00
C ASP A 51 -12.70 0.65 3.83
N THR A 52 -12.75 1.10 5.08
CA THR A 52 -11.58 1.09 5.99
C THR A 52 -11.66 -0.05 7.01
N ASN A 53 -12.53 -1.03 6.77
CA ASN A 53 -12.89 -2.09 7.72
C ASN A 53 -11.99 -3.35 7.62
N GLY A 54 -10.83 -3.23 6.99
CA GLY A 54 -9.86 -4.31 6.78
C GLY A 54 -8.71 -4.32 7.78
N LEU A 55 -7.48 -4.46 7.28
CA LEU A 55 -6.26 -4.53 8.08
C LEU A 55 -5.66 -3.14 8.30
N GLU A 56 -5.20 -2.89 9.53
CA GLU A 56 -4.37 -1.75 9.87
C GLU A 56 -2.89 -2.10 9.69
N LEU A 57 -2.24 -1.40 8.77
CA LEU A 57 -0.84 -1.59 8.42
C LEU A 57 -0.05 -0.34 8.79
N GLN A 58 1.07 -0.50 9.49
CA GLN A 58 1.95 0.63 9.79
C GLN A 58 2.87 0.89 8.60
N ARG A 59 2.99 2.15 8.18
CA ARG A 59 3.92 2.62 7.14
C ARG A 59 5.34 2.11 7.39
N ALA A 60 5.84 2.26 8.61
CA ALA A 60 7.16 1.78 9.00
C ALA A 60 7.37 0.26 8.80
N THR A 61 6.30 -0.55 8.82
CA THR A 61 6.39 -2.00 8.60
C THR A 61 6.22 -2.37 7.12
N VAL A 62 5.47 -1.58 6.35
CA VAL A 62 5.21 -1.81 4.93
C VAL A 62 6.32 -1.23 4.06
N THR A 63 6.58 0.07 4.16
CA THR A 63 7.60 0.76 3.37
C THR A 63 8.97 0.69 4.04
N GLY A 64 9.05 0.80 5.36
CA GLY A 64 10.31 0.66 6.12
C GLY A 64 11.42 1.56 5.57
N GLU A 65 12.57 0.98 5.23
CA GLU A 65 13.71 1.69 4.61
C GLU A 65 13.48 2.09 3.14
N PHE A 66 12.49 1.48 2.47
CA PHE A 66 12.20 1.70 1.06
C PHE A 66 11.19 2.83 0.83
N ASP A 67 10.81 3.55 1.87
CA ASP A 67 9.79 4.61 1.79
C ASP A 67 10.11 5.67 0.72
N SER A 68 11.36 6.12 0.66
CA SER A 68 11.84 7.04 -0.38
C SER A 68 11.78 6.44 -1.79
N ILE A 69 11.95 5.11 -1.91
CA ILE A 69 11.84 4.41 -3.20
C ILE A 69 10.38 4.33 -3.61
N PHE A 70 9.47 3.96 -2.69
CA PHE A 70 8.03 3.95 -2.96
C PHE A 70 7.54 5.33 -3.40
N LYS A 71 7.95 6.39 -2.70
CA LYS A 71 7.65 7.77 -3.09
C LYS A 71 8.12 8.06 -4.51
N ALA A 72 9.40 7.82 -4.82
CA ALA A 72 9.96 8.07 -6.15
C ALA A 72 9.29 7.25 -7.27
N LEU A 73 8.90 6.00 -6.98
CA LEU A 73 8.18 5.14 -7.92
C LEU A 73 6.76 5.65 -8.17
N ILE A 74 6.08 6.13 -7.13
CA ILE A 74 4.73 6.69 -7.22
C ILE A 74 4.77 8.01 -8.00
N GLU A 75 5.74 8.88 -7.74
CA GLU A 75 5.96 10.11 -8.51
C GLU A 75 6.23 9.83 -9.99
N LYS A 76 7.03 8.78 -10.26
CA LYS A 76 7.31 8.33 -11.62
C LYS A 76 6.08 7.73 -12.30
N ASN A 77 5.25 7.00 -11.57
CA ASN A 77 4.03 6.38 -12.09
C ASN A 77 2.94 7.42 -12.38
N LEU A 78 2.80 8.43 -11.52
CA LEU A 78 1.86 9.55 -11.68
C LEU A 78 2.38 10.67 -12.59
N GLU A 79 3.62 10.56 -13.07
CA GLU A 79 4.35 11.59 -13.83
C GLU A 79 4.25 13.00 -13.19
N ARG A 80 4.12 13.04 -11.87
CA ARG A 80 3.87 14.25 -11.07
C ARG A 80 4.64 14.14 -9.76
N HIS A 81 5.25 15.24 -9.35
CA HIS A 81 5.90 15.34 -8.05
C HIS A 81 4.84 15.43 -6.94
N ILE A 82 4.95 14.56 -5.94
CA ILE A 82 3.99 14.45 -4.84
C ILE A 82 4.70 14.86 -3.55
N ASN A 83 4.18 15.88 -2.90
CA ASN A 83 4.72 16.30 -1.59
C ASN A 83 4.38 15.27 -0.52
N ASP A 84 5.15 15.26 0.58
CA ASP A 84 4.95 14.30 1.67
C ASP A 84 3.54 14.35 2.27
N ASP A 85 2.89 15.52 2.20
CA ASP A 85 1.51 15.75 2.62
C ASP A 85 0.47 15.09 1.70
N GLU A 86 0.73 15.04 0.38
CA GLU A 86 -0.13 14.29 -0.56
C GLU A 86 0.20 12.80 -0.59
N TYR A 87 1.48 12.44 -0.40
CA TYR A 87 1.91 11.05 -0.34
C TYR A 87 1.38 10.34 0.92
N TYR A 88 1.27 11.08 2.03
CA TYR A 88 0.66 10.63 3.26
C TYR A 88 -0.11 11.78 3.94
N PRO A 89 -1.39 11.99 3.57
CA PRO A 89 -2.23 12.98 4.24
C PRO A 89 -2.39 12.62 5.73
N HIS A 90 -2.38 13.66 6.58
CA HIS A 90 -2.37 13.56 8.04
C HIS A 90 -3.66 12.97 8.62
#